data_AF-A0A7I9VZL1-F1
#
_entry.id   AF-A0A7I9VZL1-F1
#
_cell.length_a   1.000
_cell.length_b   1.000
_cell.length_c   1.000
_cell.angle_alpha   90.00
_cell.angle_beta   90.00
_cell.angle_gamma   90.00
#
_symmetry.space_group_name_H-M   'P 1'
#
loop_
_entity.id
_entity.type
_entity.pdbx_description
1 polymer ?
#
loop_
_entity_poly.entity_id
_entity_poly.type
_entity_poly.pdbx_seq_one_letter_code
_entity_poly.pdbx_strand_id
1 'polypeptide(L)'
;MEGEVGRFRRNRLSPMPEVDSLAELNERIRGWEAEDDDRRIADRIRTVGEDFATEQPLLAPLPVEPFDPGLVLTPRVDRSSLITVRMVKYSVPVRFIGRKVRVSLRANEVVVFDGRTPIAAHPRIAARTGTSVQLDHYLEVLKIKPGAFPGSSALAAARPPERSPPLTKRSGQQHGASTATPRHRELIDVLLLHRSMTEADVVAGIAAALKVGAVSADVVALEARRHRDGWANSGRHLPAHTVAPEHRVVSLTQRRLADPAAVIAGLSPIPGLCPASGPTNAGAARQLWQHFTHHQPAQRREPRVMSRTTTVTTTLRRQRGLTEPAALAAIDQACRRLRLPTIRAVLDEALAAANREQLSYQGFLAELLLAECDDRDRRSTIRRVKAAGFPRQKWLGDFDFDANPNINPATIHQLATGIGSAGPTAVPDR
;
A
#
# COMPACT_ATOMS: atom_id res chain seq x y z
N MET A 1 27.28 -9.48 44.93
CA MET A 1 26.47 -8.83 43.87
C MET A 1 25.69 -7.60 44.35
N GLU A 2 25.38 -7.45 45.63
CA GLU A 2 24.47 -6.41 46.14
C GLU A 2 24.94 -4.95 45.95
N GLY A 3 26.25 -4.71 45.70
CA GLY A 3 26.82 -3.37 45.55
C GLY A 3 26.88 -2.79 44.13
N GLU A 4 26.87 -3.63 43.07
CA GLU A 4 27.11 -3.16 41.69
C GLU A 4 25.92 -2.39 41.12
N VAL A 5 24.69 -2.82 41.40
CA VAL A 5 23.47 -2.09 41.01
C VAL A 5 23.45 -0.69 41.64
N GLY A 6 23.87 -0.60 42.92
CA GLY A 6 24.00 0.67 43.63
C GLY A 6 25.13 1.57 43.11
N ARG A 7 26.24 0.98 42.64
CA ARG A 7 27.33 1.71 41.95
C ARG A 7 26.84 2.27 40.62
N PHE A 8 26.25 1.44 39.76
CA PHE A 8 25.79 1.84 38.43
C PHE A 8 24.79 3.00 38.53
N ARG A 9 23.82 2.91 39.44
CA ARG A 9 22.85 3.97 39.68
C ARG A 9 23.51 5.30 40.09
N ARG A 10 24.47 5.27 41.01
CA ARG A 10 25.16 6.48 41.48
C ARG A 10 26.04 7.13 40.41
N ASN A 11 26.66 6.32 39.56
CA ASN A 11 27.61 6.81 38.56
C ASN A 11 26.93 7.27 37.26
N ARG A 12 25.82 6.64 36.87
CA ARG A 12 25.19 6.86 35.55
C ARG A 12 23.78 7.44 35.62
N LEU A 13 23.05 7.20 36.72
CA LEU A 13 21.63 7.57 36.85
C LEU A 13 21.37 8.60 37.95
N SER A 14 22.42 9.23 38.50
CA SER A 14 22.32 10.23 39.58
C SER A 14 23.26 11.40 39.30
N PRO A 15 22.74 12.62 39.00
CA PRO A 15 21.32 12.94 38.83
C PRO A 15 20.68 12.19 37.64
N MET A 16 19.35 12.07 37.63
CA MET A 16 18.65 11.34 36.57
C MET A 16 18.95 12.01 35.21
N PRO A 17 19.41 11.26 34.19
CA PRO A 17 19.68 11.82 32.87
C PRO A 17 18.42 12.39 32.24
N GLU A 18 18.52 13.59 31.67
CA GLU A 18 17.49 14.15 30.81
C GLU A 18 17.55 13.46 29.43
N VAL A 19 16.43 12.87 29.03
CA VAL A 19 16.23 12.13 27.78
C VAL A 19 14.83 12.39 27.25
N ASP A 20 14.68 12.36 25.92
CA ASP A 20 13.39 12.62 25.27
C ASP A 20 12.52 11.35 25.22
N SER A 21 13.11 10.17 25.44
CA SER A 21 12.39 8.90 25.46
C SER A 21 13.07 7.80 26.28
N LEU A 22 12.29 6.82 26.71
CA LEU A 22 12.82 5.59 27.33
C LEU A 22 13.72 4.80 26.37
N ALA A 23 13.50 4.89 25.06
CA ALA A 23 14.32 4.21 24.07
C ALA A 23 15.75 4.79 24.06
N GLU A 24 15.86 6.11 24.08
CA GLU A 24 17.13 6.83 24.17
C GLU A 24 17.89 6.46 25.46
N LEU A 25 17.20 6.43 26.60
CA LEU A 25 17.82 6.00 27.87
C LEU A 25 18.35 4.58 27.79
N ASN A 26 17.60 3.65 27.17
CA ASN A 26 18.06 2.28 27.00
C ASN A 26 19.31 2.19 26.10
N GLU A 27 19.41 2.99 25.04
CA GLU A 27 20.63 3.05 24.22
C GLU A 27 21.83 3.54 25.04
N ARG A 28 21.64 4.61 25.84
CA ARG A 28 22.69 5.11 26.74
C ARG A 28 23.13 4.05 27.74
N ILE A 29 22.18 3.32 28.34
CA ILE A 29 22.48 2.24 29.29
C ILE A 29 23.31 1.15 28.61
N ARG A 30 22.96 0.71 27.40
CA ARG A 30 23.76 -0.29 26.66
C ARG A 30 25.18 0.18 26.39
N GLY A 31 25.35 1.46 26.04
CA GLY A 31 26.68 2.06 25.89
C GLY A 31 27.48 2.01 27.19
N TRP A 32 26.85 2.36 28.32
CA TRP A 32 27.51 2.32 29.63
C TRP A 32 27.79 0.91 30.13
N GLU A 33 26.97 -0.08 29.79
CA GLU A 33 27.22 -1.50 30.06
C GLU A 33 28.44 -1.97 29.28
N ALA A 34 28.54 -1.64 27.98
CA ALA A 34 29.72 -1.95 27.18
C ALA A 34 31.00 -1.27 27.71
N GLU A 35 30.91 -0.02 28.18
CA GLU A 35 32.03 0.65 28.85
C GLU A 35 32.41 -0.03 30.18
N ASP A 36 31.47 -0.69 30.86
CA ASP A 36 31.78 -1.39 32.12
C ASP A 36 32.50 -2.72 31.87
N ASP A 37 32.36 -3.32 30.69
CA ASP A 37 33.14 -4.51 30.28
C ASP A 37 34.64 -4.21 30.20
N ASP A 38 35.03 -2.97 29.86
CA ASP A 38 36.43 -2.53 29.82
C ASP A 38 37.00 -2.18 31.20
N ARG A 39 36.16 -2.16 32.24
CA ARG A 39 36.58 -1.79 33.60
C ARG A 39 37.40 -2.88 34.25
N ARG A 40 38.37 -2.47 35.08
CA ARG A 40 39.05 -3.35 36.05
C ARG A 40 38.51 -3.11 37.46
N ILE A 41 38.26 -4.20 38.19
CA ILE A 41 37.78 -4.12 39.59
C ILE A 41 39.00 -4.11 40.51
N ALA A 42 39.20 -3.00 41.22
CA ALA A 42 40.33 -2.81 42.14
C ALA A 42 41.70 -3.05 41.46
N ASP A 43 42.49 -3.98 41.98
CA ASP A 43 43.83 -4.36 41.55
C ASP A 43 43.84 -5.55 40.57
N ARG A 44 42.68 -5.99 40.08
CA ARG A 44 42.60 -7.10 39.11
C ARG A 44 43.27 -6.74 37.79
N ILE A 45 44.02 -7.71 37.27
CA ILE A 45 44.78 -7.59 36.02
C ILE A 45 43.85 -7.60 34.79
N ARG A 46 42.79 -8.41 34.84
CA ARG A 46 41.81 -8.58 33.76
C ARG A 46 40.63 -7.62 33.89
N THR A 47 40.05 -7.27 32.76
CA THR A 47 38.79 -6.50 32.74
C THR A 47 37.59 -7.39 33.07
N VAL A 48 36.47 -6.77 33.42
CA VAL A 48 35.20 -7.48 33.67
C VAL A 48 34.80 -8.31 32.43
N GLY A 49 34.95 -7.75 31.23
CA GLY A 49 34.65 -8.44 29.97
C GLY A 49 35.59 -9.62 29.68
N GLU A 50 36.88 -9.52 30.01
CA GLU A 50 37.85 -10.62 29.85
C GLU A 50 37.55 -11.79 30.81
N ASP A 51 37.22 -11.47 32.07
CA ASP A 51 36.80 -12.47 33.04
C ASP A 51 35.47 -13.12 32.60
N PHE A 52 34.48 -12.34 32.15
CA PHE A 52 33.22 -12.86 31.63
C PHE A 52 33.41 -13.75 30.39
N ALA A 53 34.27 -13.35 29.45
CA ALA A 53 34.56 -14.16 28.25
C ALA A 53 35.20 -15.51 28.61
N THR A 54 35.96 -15.58 29.70
CA THR A 54 36.53 -16.82 30.22
C THR A 54 35.45 -17.72 30.86
N GLU A 55 34.50 -17.12 31.57
CA GLU A 55 33.43 -17.85 32.27
C GLU A 55 32.26 -18.26 31.36
N GLN A 56 31.97 -17.49 30.30
CA GLN A 56 30.80 -17.67 29.43
C GLN A 56 30.65 -19.09 28.86
N PRO A 57 31.71 -19.80 28.42
CA PRO A 57 31.60 -21.17 27.92
C PRO A 57 31.22 -22.20 28.99
N LEU A 58 31.38 -21.85 30.27
CA LEU A 58 31.03 -22.70 31.42
C LEU A 58 29.58 -22.51 31.87
N LEU A 59 28.89 -21.47 31.37
CA LEU A 59 27.50 -21.18 31.71
C LEU A 59 26.53 -22.11 30.97
N ALA A 60 25.38 -22.37 31.59
CA ALA A 60 24.30 -23.12 30.94
C ALA A 60 23.80 -22.36 29.70
N PRO A 61 23.46 -23.08 28.60
CA PRO A 61 22.88 -22.43 27.43
C PRO A 61 21.53 -21.77 27.77
N LEU A 62 21.24 -20.67 27.10
CA LEU A 62 19.96 -19.98 27.26
C LEU A 62 18.80 -20.93 26.90
N PRO A 63 17.68 -20.89 27.67
CA PRO A 63 16.48 -21.63 27.30
C PRO A 63 16.02 -21.29 25.88
N VAL A 64 15.63 -22.32 25.12
CA VAL A 64 15.16 -22.17 23.73
C VAL A 64 13.86 -21.36 23.66
N GLU A 65 13.01 -21.47 24.68
CA GLU A 65 11.78 -20.70 24.79
C GLU A 65 12.01 -19.46 25.66
N PRO A 66 11.81 -18.25 25.12
CA PRO A 66 11.98 -17.03 25.89
C PRO A 66 10.90 -16.95 26.98
N PHE A 67 11.30 -16.53 28.17
CA PHE A 67 10.36 -16.25 29.25
C PHE A 67 9.46 -15.06 28.88
N ASP A 68 8.15 -15.22 29.03
CA ASP A 68 7.19 -14.15 28.83
C ASP A 68 6.88 -13.47 30.18
N PRO A 69 7.40 -12.26 30.45
CA PRO A 69 7.16 -11.57 31.72
C PRO A 69 5.77 -10.93 31.81
N GLY A 70 4.95 -11.03 30.76
CA GLY A 70 3.67 -10.34 30.71
C GLY A 70 2.55 -11.04 31.49
N LEU A 71 1.60 -10.24 31.97
CA LEU A 71 0.37 -10.74 32.56
C LEU A 71 -0.50 -11.37 31.46
N VAL A 72 -0.85 -12.65 31.62
CA VAL A 72 -1.68 -13.37 30.67
C VAL A 72 -3.17 -13.03 30.88
N LEU A 73 -3.83 -12.59 29.81
CA LEU A 73 -5.26 -12.27 29.76
C LEU A 73 -5.92 -12.97 28.56
N THR A 74 -7.23 -13.20 28.63
CA THR A 74 -7.95 -13.90 27.54
C THR A 74 -9.21 -13.15 27.07
N PRO A 75 -9.07 -11.94 26.49
CA PRO A 75 -10.20 -11.19 25.97
C PRO A 75 -10.80 -11.86 24.71
N ARG A 76 -12.07 -11.57 24.44
CA ARG A 76 -12.75 -11.94 23.19
C ARG A 76 -12.68 -10.77 22.21
N VAL A 77 -12.38 -11.06 20.95
CA VAL A 77 -12.34 -10.07 19.87
C VAL A 77 -13.77 -9.65 19.52
N ASP A 78 -14.04 -8.34 19.52
CA ASP A 78 -15.33 -7.78 19.17
C ASP A 78 -15.58 -7.74 17.65
N ARG A 79 -16.77 -7.29 17.24
CA ARG A 79 -17.16 -7.16 15.81
C ARG A 79 -16.36 -6.10 15.04
N SER A 80 -15.71 -5.17 15.75
CA SER A 80 -14.88 -4.11 15.19
C SER A 80 -13.40 -4.53 15.14
N SER A 81 -13.12 -5.81 15.40
CA SER A 81 -11.78 -6.38 15.47
C SER A 81 -10.89 -5.74 16.53
N LEU A 82 -11.48 -5.40 17.69
CA LEU A 82 -10.79 -4.87 18.86
C LEU A 82 -10.87 -5.85 20.04
N ILE A 83 -9.84 -5.83 20.87
CA ILE A 83 -9.82 -6.45 22.19
C ILE A 83 -9.72 -5.38 23.27
N THR A 84 -10.34 -5.62 24.41
CA THR A 84 -10.24 -4.72 25.57
C THR A 84 -9.30 -5.33 26.60
N VAL A 85 -8.22 -4.61 26.93
CA VAL A 85 -7.20 -5.00 27.91
C VAL A 85 -7.07 -3.86 28.91
N ARG A 86 -7.46 -4.09 30.17
CA ARG A 86 -7.43 -3.07 31.24
C ARG A 86 -8.04 -1.73 30.81
N MET A 87 -9.24 -1.76 30.22
CA MET A 87 -10.01 -0.59 29.70
C MET A 87 -9.45 0.10 28.44
N VAL A 88 -8.31 -0.35 27.91
CA VAL A 88 -7.75 0.14 26.64
C VAL A 88 -8.11 -0.84 25.52
N LYS A 89 -8.43 -0.31 24.34
CA LYS A 89 -8.77 -1.10 23.15
C LYS A 89 -7.56 -1.25 22.23
N TYR A 90 -7.29 -2.47 21.78
CA TYR A 90 -6.22 -2.78 20.83
C TYR A 90 -6.82 -3.50 19.62
N SER A 91 -6.42 -3.14 18.40
CA SER A 91 -6.91 -3.85 17.21
C SER A 91 -6.24 -5.21 17.02
N VAL A 92 -6.94 -6.12 16.38
CA VAL A 92 -6.47 -7.48 16.05
C VAL A 92 -6.86 -7.75 14.59
N PRO A 93 -6.18 -8.62 13.82
CA PRO A 93 -6.62 -8.93 12.46
C PRO A 93 -8.07 -9.43 12.39
N VAL A 94 -8.84 -8.90 11.42
CA VAL A 94 -10.29 -9.15 11.24
C VAL A 94 -10.71 -10.62 11.16
N ARG A 95 -9.82 -11.52 10.73
CA ARG A 95 -10.07 -12.97 10.73
C ARG A 95 -10.28 -13.59 12.12
N PHE A 96 -9.95 -12.87 13.19
CA PHE A 96 -10.11 -13.33 14.58
C PHE A 96 -11.38 -12.80 15.28
N ILE A 97 -12.26 -12.08 14.59
CA ILE A 97 -13.53 -11.58 15.15
C ILE A 97 -14.31 -12.72 15.82
N GLY A 98 -14.77 -12.48 17.06
CA GLY A 98 -15.53 -13.45 17.85
C GLY A 98 -14.69 -14.57 18.48
N ARG A 99 -13.38 -14.65 18.25
CA ARG A 99 -12.51 -15.65 18.91
C ARG A 99 -12.00 -15.13 20.25
N LYS A 100 -11.69 -16.05 21.17
CA LYS A 100 -10.92 -15.74 22.39
C LYS A 100 -9.43 -15.81 22.03
N VAL A 101 -8.68 -14.79 22.38
CA VAL A 101 -7.23 -14.70 22.10
C VAL A 101 -6.46 -14.60 23.40
N ARG A 102 -5.23 -15.10 23.44
CA ARG A 102 -4.34 -14.95 24.59
C ARG A 102 -3.56 -13.66 24.44
N VAL A 103 -3.53 -12.83 25.47
CA VAL A 103 -2.78 -11.57 25.48
C VAL A 103 -1.72 -11.66 26.56
N SER A 104 -0.50 -11.32 26.20
CA SER A 104 0.57 -11.01 27.15
C SER A 104 0.66 -9.50 27.30
N LEU A 105 0.27 -8.99 28.47
CA LEU A 105 0.40 -7.59 28.84
C LEU A 105 1.75 -7.37 29.51
N ARG A 106 2.71 -6.86 28.74
CA ARG A 106 4.08 -6.58 29.19
C ARG A 106 4.19 -5.15 29.74
N ALA A 107 5.39 -4.77 30.17
CA ALA A 107 5.64 -3.43 30.69
C ALA A 107 5.36 -2.34 29.64
N ASN A 108 5.90 -2.48 28.43
CA ASN A 108 5.85 -1.45 27.38
C ASN A 108 4.98 -1.84 26.18
N GLU A 109 4.54 -3.09 26.10
CA GLU A 109 3.80 -3.59 24.94
C GLU A 109 2.70 -4.58 25.33
N VAL A 110 1.78 -4.78 24.40
CA VAL A 110 0.70 -5.78 24.47
C VAL A 110 0.88 -6.70 23.27
N VAL A 111 1.15 -7.98 23.53
CA VAL A 111 1.33 -8.99 22.48
C VAL A 111 0.13 -9.94 22.51
N VAL A 112 -0.57 -10.05 21.39
CA VAL A 112 -1.74 -10.89 21.22
C VAL A 112 -1.34 -12.17 20.49
N PHE A 113 -1.80 -13.31 20.98
CA PHE A 113 -1.51 -14.64 20.47
C PHE A 113 -2.79 -15.41 20.13
N ASP A 114 -2.74 -16.16 19.03
CA ASP A 114 -3.61 -17.29 18.74
C ASP A 114 -2.81 -18.58 18.98
N GLY A 115 -3.10 -19.27 20.08
CA GLY A 115 -2.26 -20.36 20.57
C GLY A 115 -0.81 -19.92 20.86
N ARG A 116 0.13 -20.46 20.07
CA ARG A 116 1.57 -20.15 20.15
C ARG A 116 2.00 -19.03 19.20
N THR A 117 1.13 -18.58 18.31
CA THR A 117 1.49 -17.62 17.25
C THR A 117 1.04 -16.22 17.65
N PRO A 118 1.94 -15.23 17.82
CA PRO A 118 1.56 -13.83 17.96
C PRO A 118 0.93 -13.34 16.65
N ILE A 119 -0.20 -12.66 16.81
CA ILE A 119 -1.06 -12.17 15.74
C ILE A 119 -1.12 -10.65 15.67
N ALA A 120 -0.77 -9.96 16.77
CA ALA A 120 -0.71 -8.50 16.87
C ALA A 120 0.22 -8.09 18.01
N ALA A 121 0.89 -6.96 17.88
CA ALA A 121 1.70 -6.35 18.93
C ALA A 121 1.48 -4.83 18.94
N HIS A 122 1.30 -4.24 20.12
CA HIS A 122 1.01 -2.82 20.29
C HIS A 122 1.84 -2.20 21.42
N PRO A 123 2.20 -0.90 21.35
CA PRO A 123 2.61 -0.16 22.53
C PRO A 123 1.55 -0.21 23.60
N ARG A 124 1.98 -0.40 24.84
CA ARG A 124 1.07 -0.29 25.97
C ARG A 124 0.74 1.17 26.22
N ILE A 125 -0.55 1.49 26.19
CA ILE A 125 -1.03 2.82 26.56
C ILE A 125 -1.27 2.83 28.08
N ALA A 126 -0.50 3.62 28.81
CA ALA A 126 -0.62 3.81 30.27
C ALA A 126 -1.69 4.86 30.63
N ALA A 127 -2.85 4.82 29.98
CA ALA A 127 -3.97 5.72 30.24
C ALA A 127 -5.20 4.94 30.73
N ARG A 128 -6.11 5.63 31.45
CA ARG A 128 -7.35 5.02 31.97
C ARG A 128 -8.25 4.48 30.87
N THR A 129 -8.24 5.13 29.70
CA THR A 129 -8.91 4.70 28.48
C THR A 129 -8.03 5.08 27.30
N GLY A 130 -8.16 4.34 26.19
CA GLY A 130 -7.38 4.60 24.99
C GLY A 130 -7.70 3.60 23.90
N THR A 131 -7.27 3.89 22.67
CA THR A 131 -7.38 2.96 21.56
C THR A 131 -6.08 2.96 20.76
N SER A 132 -5.49 1.79 20.55
CA SER A 132 -4.38 1.58 19.61
C SER A 132 -4.89 0.79 18.41
N VAL A 133 -4.95 1.44 17.24
CA VAL A 133 -5.47 0.85 16.01
C VAL A 133 -4.38 0.80 14.96
N GLN A 134 -4.07 -0.41 14.49
CA GLN A 134 -3.20 -0.63 13.33
C GLN A 134 -4.02 -0.87 12.06
N LEU A 135 -3.63 -0.21 10.96
CA LEU A 135 -4.30 -0.29 9.66
C LEU A 135 -4.23 -1.70 9.04
N ASP A 136 -3.10 -2.40 9.17
CA ASP A 136 -2.90 -3.73 8.59
C ASP A 136 -3.99 -4.73 9.00
N HIS A 137 -4.46 -4.63 10.24
CA HIS A 137 -5.51 -5.49 10.79
C HIS A 137 -6.82 -5.45 9.98
N TYR A 138 -7.08 -4.37 9.24
CA TYR A 138 -8.31 -4.13 8.49
C TYR A 138 -8.16 -4.30 6.98
N LEU A 139 -6.94 -4.44 6.46
CA LEU A 139 -6.69 -4.47 5.00
C LEU A 139 -7.46 -5.58 4.28
N GLU A 140 -7.72 -6.72 4.94
CA GLU A 140 -8.52 -7.82 4.35
C GLU A 140 -9.99 -7.41 4.11
N VAL A 141 -10.60 -6.69 5.05
CA VAL A 141 -11.96 -6.16 4.89
C VAL A 141 -11.98 -5.01 3.89
N LEU A 142 -10.95 -4.15 3.91
CA LEU A 142 -10.83 -3.04 2.98
C LEU A 142 -10.59 -3.51 1.54
N LYS A 143 -9.93 -4.66 1.33
CA LYS A 143 -9.80 -5.27 0.00
C LYS A 143 -11.16 -5.71 -0.57
N ILE A 144 -12.07 -6.18 0.29
CA ILE A 144 -13.45 -6.54 -0.10
C ILE A 144 -14.28 -5.27 -0.34
N LYS A 145 -14.13 -4.26 0.52
CA LYS A 145 -14.86 -2.98 0.45
C LYS A 145 -13.91 -1.78 0.36
N PRO A 146 -13.28 -1.53 -0.79
CA PRO A 146 -12.27 -0.48 -0.93
C PRO A 146 -12.83 0.94 -0.78
N GLY A 147 -14.13 1.14 -1.01
CA GLY A 147 -14.79 2.43 -0.77
C GLY A 147 -14.80 2.88 0.70
N ALA A 148 -14.55 1.97 1.66
CA ALA A 148 -14.46 2.31 3.08
C ALA A 148 -13.06 2.79 3.51
N PHE A 149 -12.06 2.71 2.63
CA PHE A 149 -10.67 3.04 2.96
C PHE A 149 -10.47 4.50 3.38
N PRO A 150 -10.97 5.53 2.63
CA PRO A 150 -10.67 6.94 2.93
C PRO A 150 -11.23 7.43 4.27
N GLY A 151 -12.36 6.87 4.71
CA GLY A 151 -13.05 7.23 5.96
C GLY A 151 -12.75 6.29 7.12
N SER A 152 -11.82 5.35 6.97
CA SER A 152 -11.55 4.37 8.02
C SER A 152 -10.81 5.00 9.21
N SER A 153 -11.26 4.68 10.43
CA SER A 153 -10.58 5.11 11.67
C SER A 153 -9.15 4.57 11.75
N ALA A 154 -8.89 3.42 11.12
CA ALA A 154 -7.57 2.83 11.05
C ALA A 154 -6.61 3.62 10.13
N LEU A 155 -7.11 4.20 9.03
CA LEU A 155 -6.31 5.11 8.20
C LEU A 155 -6.08 6.45 8.90
N ALA A 156 -7.10 6.96 9.61
CA ALA A 156 -6.95 8.18 10.41
C ALA A 156 -5.89 8.01 11.51
N ALA A 157 -5.87 6.85 12.19
CA ALA A 157 -4.87 6.53 13.19
C ALA A 157 -3.46 6.31 12.60
N ALA A 158 -3.36 5.88 11.34
CA ALA A 158 -2.09 5.68 10.65
C ALA A 158 -1.50 6.96 10.04
N ARG A 159 -2.27 8.07 9.99
CA ARG A 159 -1.77 9.34 9.45
C ARG A 159 -0.93 10.08 10.50
N PRO A 160 0.21 10.67 10.10
CA PRO A 160 0.97 11.53 11.01
C PRO A 160 0.15 12.78 11.40
N PRO A 161 0.34 13.30 12.63
CA PRO A 161 -0.46 14.40 13.18
C PRO A 161 -0.42 15.67 12.31
N GLU A 162 0.70 15.95 11.67
CA GLU A 162 0.91 17.13 10.79
C GLU A 162 0.08 17.10 9.49
N ARG A 163 -0.51 15.95 9.15
CA ARG A 163 -1.25 15.74 7.88
C ARG A 163 -2.75 15.51 8.08
N SER A 164 -3.23 15.73 9.30
CA SER A 164 -4.65 15.72 9.60
C SER A 164 -5.24 17.08 9.18
N PRO A 165 -6.18 17.15 8.22
CA PRO A 165 -6.86 18.41 7.96
C PRO A 165 -7.58 18.86 9.25
N PRO A 166 -7.68 20.18 9.52
CA PRO A 166 -8.32 20.68 10.72
C PRO A 166 -9.75 20.16 10.80
N LEU A 167 -10.12 19.72 12.01
CA LEU A 167 -11.38 19.08 12.37
C LEU A 167 -12.57 20.04 12.15
N THR A 168 -13.01 20.25 10.92
CA THR A 168 -14.35 20.74 10.64
C THR A 168 -15.31 19.55 10.65
N LYS A 169 -16.30 19.67 11.52
CA LYS A 169 -17.36 18.69 11.78
C LYS A 169 -17.90 18.11 10.47
N ARG A 170 -17.95 16.78 10.38
CA ARG A 170 -19.12 16.03 9.91
C ARG A 170 -18.99 14.55 10.26
N SER A 171 -19.46 14.23 11.46
CA SER A 171 -20.08 12.93 11.67
C SER A 171 -21.26 12.81 10.71
N GLY A 172 -21.26 11.78 9.88
CA GLY A 172 -22.45 11.16 9.30
C GLY A 172 -23.41 12.08 8.55
N GLN A 173 -23.14 12.31 7.26
CA GLN A 173 -24.18 12.34 6.22
C GLN A 173 -23.50 12.43 4.86
N GLN A 174 -24.06 11.67 3.90
CA GLN A 174 -23.58 11.46 2.53
C GLN A 174 -22.56 10.33 2.37
N HIS A 175 -23.04 9.09 2.31
CA HIS A 175 -22.49 8.11 1.38
C HIS A 175 -23.65 7.35 0.73
N GLY A 176 -24.31 8.03 -0.23
CA GLY A 176 -24.65 7.33 -1.46
C GLY A 176 -23.35 6.77 -2.04
N ALA A 177 -23.42 5.54 -2.55
CA ALA A 177 -22.31 4.72 -3.01
C ALA A 177 -21.13 5.52 -3.60
N SER A 178 -20.10 5.75 -2.79
CA SER A 178 -18.78 6.14 -3.30
C SER A 178 -18.22 4.90 -4.00
N THR A 179 -18.38 4.87 -5.32
CA THR A 179 -17.69 3.95 -6.22
C THR A 179 -16.23 3.93 -5.83
N ALA A 180 -15.73 2.78 -5.38
CA ALA A 180 -14.33 2.61 -5.07
C ALA A 180 -13.51 3.00 -6.30
N THR A 181 -12.78 4.12 -6.22
CA THR A 181 -11.87 4.51 -7.27
C THR A 181 -10.87 3.37 -7.46
N PRO A 182 -10.54 2.96 -8.70
CA PRO A 182 -9.51 1.95 -8.98
C PRO A 182 -8.24 2.17 -8.14
N ARG A 183 -7.90 3.45 -7.95
CA ARG A 183 -6.82 3.97 -7.12
C ARG A 183 -6.81 3.50 -5.66
N HIS A 184 -7.96 3.35 -4.99
CA HIS A 184 -7.99 2.87 -3.60
C HIS A 184 -7.70 1.38 -3.51
N ARG A 185 -8.13 0.61 -4.52
CA ARG A 185 -7.85 -0.83 -4.59
C ARG A 185 -6.37 -1.08 -4.82
N GLU A 186 -5.76 -0.34 -5.76
CA GLU A 186 -4.31 -0.38 -5.99
C GLU A 186 -3.52 -0.01 -4.75
N LEU A 187 -3.93 1.05 -4.03
CA LEU A 187 -3.27 1.45 -2.78
C LEU A 187 -3.37 0.35 -1.71
N ILE A 188 -4.53 -0.29 -1.53
CA ILE A 188 -4.68 -1.40 -0.60
C ILE A 188 -3.79 -2.58 -1.00
N ASP A 189 -3.72 -2.90 -2.28
CA ASP A 189 -2.88 -3.98 -2.78
C ASP A 189 -1.37 -3.68 -2.61
N VAL A 190 -0.95 -2.42 -2.79
CA VAL A 190 0.43 -1.96 -2.46
C VAL A 190 0.68 -2.06 -0.96
N LEU A 191 -0.24 -1.61 -0.12
CA LEU A 191 -0.09 -1.69 1.33
C LEU A 191 0.11 -3.14 1.77
N LEU A 192 -0.65 -4.08 1.21
CA LEU A 192 -0.53 -5.51 1.53
C LEU A 192 0.83 -6.14 1.18
N LEU A 193 1.66 -5.50 0.35
CA LEU A 193 2.99 -6.03 0.00
C LEU A 193 3.92 -6.14 1.21
N HIS A 194 3.72 -5.32 2.25
CA HIS A 194 4.51 -5.35 3.49
C HIS A 194 4.50 -6.72 4.19
N ARG A 195 3.47 -7.54 3.96
CA ARG A 195 3.37 -8.88 4.55
C ARG A 195 4.40 -9.86 3.96
N SER A 196 4.97 -9.54 2.81
CA SER A 196 5.86 -10.44 2.05
C SER A 196 7.18 -9.80 1.62
N MET A 197 7.35 -8.50 1.89
CA MET A 197 8.48 -7.70 1.40
C MET A 197 8.94 -6.76 2.51
N THR A 198 10.24 -6.41 2.49
CA THR A 198 10.79 -5.45 3.46
C THR A 198 10.35 -4.03 3.14
N GLU A 199 10.49 -3.13 4.11
CA GLU A 199 10.23 -1.70 3.91
C GLU A 199 11.03 -1.09 2.79
N ALA A 200 12.34 -1.31 2.85
CA ALA A 200 13.28 -0.73 1.91
C ALA A 200 12.89 -1.11 0.46
N ASP A 201 12.54 -2.38 0.25
CA ASP A 201 12.18 -2.90 -1.07
C ASP A 201 10.88 -2.29 -1.59
N VAL A 202 9.83 -2.23 -0.78
CA VAL A 202 8.53 -1.68 -1.22
C VAL A 202 8.64 -0.18 -1.45
N VAL A 203 9.33 0.57 -0.59
CA VAL A 203 9.55 2.01 -0.78
C VAL A 203 10.36 2.27 -2.05
N ALA A 204 11.39 1.48 -2.33
CA ALA A 204 12.15 1.56 -3.58
C ALA A 204 11.27 1.23 -4.79
N GLY A 205 10.43 0.19 -4.70
CA GLY A 205 9.49 -0.19 -5.75
C GLY A 205 8.45 0.90 -6.05
N ILE A 206 7.90 1.56 -5.02
CA ILE A 206 6.98 2.69 -5.19
C ILE A 206 7.70 3.85 -5.88
N ALA A 207 8.92 4.19 -5.43
CA ALA A 207 9.69 5.27 -6.03
C ALA A 207 10.03 5.00 -7.51
N ALA A 208 10.37 3.76 -7.86
CA ALA A 208 10.63 3.34 -9.23
C ALA A 208 9.36 3.38 -10.11
N ALA A 209 8.24 2.85 -9.61
CA ALA A 209 6.96 2.87 -10.32
C ALA A 209 6.50 4.30 -10.63
N LEU A 210 6.65 5.22 -9.66
CA LEU A 210 6.29 6.64 -9.83
C LEU A 210 7.19 7.34 -10.86
N LYS A 211 8.47 6.97 -11.00
CA LYS A 211 9.35 7.53 -12.04
C LYS A 211 8.89 7.18 -13.46
N VAL A 212 8.29 6.00 -13.63
CA VAL A 212 7.76 5.51 -14.92
C VAL A 212 6.27 5.91 -15.10
N GLY A 213 5.67 6.61 -14.13
CA GLY A 213 4.27 7.02 -14.16
C GLY A 213 3.26 5.91 -13.90
N ALA A 214 3.70 4.76 -13.38
CA ALA A 214 2.84 3.63 -13.06
C ALA A 214 2.28 3.73 -11.63
N VAL A 215 0.99 3.44 -11.46
CA VAL A 215 0.29 3.45 -10.15
C VAL A 215 -0.22 2.06 -9.72
N SER A 216 0.06 1.03 -10.51
CA SER A 216 -0.41 -0.34 -10.25
C SER A 216 0.46 -1.06 -9.22
N ALA A 217 -0.19 -1.89 -8.38
CA ALA A 217 0.48 -2.65 -7.34
C ALA A 217 1.46 -3.70 -7.90
N ASP A 218 1.18 -4.25 -9.08
CA ASP A 218 2.03 -5.26 -9.73
C ASP A 218 3.38 -4.68 -10.16
N VAL A 219 3.41 -3.43 -10.67
CA VAL A 219 4.65 -2.76 -11.03
C VAL A 219 5.49 -2.45 -9.79
N VAL A 220 4.83 -1.98 -8.71
CA VAL A 220 5.50 -1.77 -7.41
C VAL A 220 6.10 -3.07 -6.88
N ALA A 221 5.36 -4.18 -6.94
CA ALA A 221 5.85 -5.48 -6.49
C ALA A 221 7.02 -5.98 -7.34
N LEU A 222 6.99 -5.74 -8.66
CA LEU A 222 8.07 -6.12 -9.58
C LEU A 222 9.35 -5.33 -9.30
N GLU A 223 9.24 -4.00 -9.18
CA GLU A 223 10.38 -3.14 -8.88
C GLU A 223 10.93 -3.37 -7.46
N ALA A 224 10.06 -3.66 -6.49
CA ALA A 224 10.49 -4.05 -5.14
C ALA A 224 11.27 -5.38 -5.14
N ARG A 225 10.85 -6.37 -5.93
CA ARG A 225 11.61 -7.63 -6.11
C ARG A 225 12.94 -7.36 -6.82
N ARG A 226 12.93 -6.51 -7.85
CA ARG A 226 14.14 -6.11 -8.57
C ARG A 226 15.15 -5.40 -7.66
N HIS A 227 14.68 -4.58 -6.73
CA HIS A 227 15.52 -3.94 -5.71
C HIS A 227 16.11 -4.95 -4.73
N ARG A 228 15.28 -5.86 -4.20
CA ARG A 228 15.70 -6.90 -3.27
C ARG A 228 16.74 -7.85 -3.87
N ASP A 229 16.48 -8.27 -5.10
CA ASP A 229 17.37 -9.17 -5.85
C ASP A 229 18.58 -8.41 -6.41
N GLY A 230 18.67 -7.09 -6.12
CA GLY A 230 19.79 -6.18 -6.34
C GLY A 230 20.53 -6.50 -7.63
N TRP A 231 20.02 -6.02 -8.76
CA TRP A 231 20.55 -6.32 -10.10
C TRP A 231 22.06 -6.58 -10.07
N ALA A 232 22.43 -7.87 -10.08
CA ALA A 232 23.81 -8.28 -10.26
C ALA A 232 24.32 -7.55 -11.51
N ASN A 233 25.33 -6.72 -11.31
CA ASN A 233 25.71 -5.66 -12.22
C ASN A 233 26.04 -6.18 -13.64
N SER A 234 25.72 -5.35 -14.65
CA SER A 234 26.26 -5.34 -16.03
C SER A 234 26.11 -6.54 -16.99
N GLY A 235 25.58 -6.24 -18.19
CA GLY A 235 26.18 -6.70 -19.44
C GLY A 235 25.90 -8.14 -19.87
N ARG A 236 24.72 -8.40 -20.44
CA ARG A 236 24.63 -9.36 -21.54
C ARG A 236 24.37 -8.59 -22.82
N HIS A 237 25.40 -8.56 -23.66
CA HIS A 237 25.41 -8.05 -25.03
C HIS A 237 24.08 -8.28 -25.73
N LEU A 238 23.38 -7.20 -26.05
CA LEU A 238 22.55 -7.11 -27.24
C LEU A 238 23.38 -6.30 -28.25
N PRO A 239 23.61 -6.78 -29.49
CA PRO A 239 24.33 -6.02 -30.48
C PRO A 239 23.61 -4.69 -30.71
N ALA A 240 24.40 -3.64 -30.90
CA ALA A 240 23.93 -2.27 -31.07
C ALA A 240 22.82 -2.19 -32.14
N HIS A 241 21.58 -2.03 -31.70
CA HIS A 241 20.55 -1.43 -32.52
C HIS A 241 20.63 0.07 -32.28
N THR A 242 21.13 0.76 -33.30
CA THR A 242 21.12 2.21 -33.44
C THR A 242 19.82 2.82 -32.96
N VAL A 243 19.94 3.81 -32.07
CA VAL A 243 18.85 4.59 -31.51
C VAL A 243 18.13 5.31 -32.65
N ALA A 244 16.89 4.91 -32.91
CA ALA A 244 15.90 5.67 -33.67
C ALA A 244 14.96 6.38 -32.68
N PRO A 245 14.46 7.59 -32.99
CA PRO A 245 13.82 8.47 -32.02
C PRO A 245 12.60 7.84 -31.37
N GLU A 246 12.46 8.06 -30.06
CA GLU A 246 11.40 7.54 -29.21
C GLU A 246 10.00 7.93 -29.76
N HIS A 247 9.27 6.96 -30.32
CA HIS A 247 7.85 7.13 -30.58
C HIS A 247 7.09 7.08 -29.26
N ARG A 248 6.68 8.28 -28.81
CA ARG A 248 5.72 8.53 -27.73
C ARG A 248 4.47 7.68 -27.98
N VAL A 249 4.26 6.65 -27.16
CA VAL A 249 3.04 5.84 -27.17
C VAL A 249 1.89 6.71 -26.66
N VAL A 250 1.08 7.22 -27.58
CA VAL A 250 -0.17 7.93 -27.29
C VAL A 250 -1.30 6.91 -27.40
N SER A 251 -2.06 6.68 -26.33
CA SER A 251 -3.20 5.77 -26.40
C SER A 251 -4.30 6.38 -27.29
N LEU A 252 -4.76 5.64 -28.28
CA LEU A 252 -5.86 6.04 -29.15
C LEU A 252 -7.17 6.27 -28.40
N THR A 253 -7.35 5.60 -27.27
CA THR A 253 -8.49 5.79 -26.36
C THR A 253 -8.50 7.21 -25.77
N GLN A 254 -7.32 7.79 -25.47
CA GLN A 254 -7.21 9.21 -25.11
C GLN A 254 -7.52 10.14 -26.28
N ARG A 255 -7.29 9.73 -27.52
CA ARG A 255 -7.59 10.52 -28.72
C ARG A 255 -9.06 10.46 -29.11
N ARG A 256 -9.73 9.30 -28.95
CA ARG A 256 -11.20 9.15 -29.16
C ARG A 256 -12.02 9.89 -28.10
N LEU A 257 -11.50 10.05 -26.88
CA LEU A 257 -12.10 10.89 -25.83
C LEU A 257 -11.77 12.39 -26.00
N ALA A 258 -10.89 12.74 -26.93
CA ALA A 258 -10.43 14.11 -27.17
C ALA A 258 -10.57 14.49 -28.66
N ASP A 259 -11.69 14.13 -29.29
CA ASP A 259 -12.06 14.63 -30.62
C ASP A 259 -12.94 15.89 -30.47
N PRO A 260 -12.39 17.10 -30.74
CA PRO A 260 -13.12 18.37 -30.69
C PRO A 260 -13.97 18.67 -31.95
N ALA A 261 -14.08 17.76 -32.92
CA ALA A 261 -14.80 18.03 -34.17
C ALA A 261 -16.34 17.95 -34.12
N ALA A 262 -16.95 17.73 -32.95
CA ALA A 262 -18.41 17.57 -32.81
C ALA A 262 -19.17 18.77 -32.19
N VAL A 263 -18.53 19.88 -31.79
CA VAL A 263 -19.27 21.07 -31.32
C VAL A 263 -18.67 22.37 -31.86
N ILE A 264 -19.44 22.95 -32.77
CA ILE A 264 -19.44 24.26 -33.41
C ILE A 264 -18.80 25.41 -32.59
N ALA A 265 -17.88 26.09 -33.29
CA ALA A 265 -17.60 27.53 -33.38
C ALA A 265 -17.64 28.44 -32.12
N GLY A 266 -16.51 29.12 -31.92
CA GLY A 266 -16.45 30.47 -31.36
C GLY A 266 -15.71 30.58 -30.04
N LEU A 267 -14.42 30.99 -30.09
CA LEU A 267 -13.84 32.15 -29.37
C LEU A 267 -12.30 32.07 -29.38
N SER A 268 -11.68 33.19 -29.75
CA SER A 268 -10.23 33.43 -29.90
C SER A 268 -9.46 33.46 -28.55
N PRO A 269 -8.11 33.39 -28.55
CA PRO A 269 -7.30 33.08 -27.37
C PRO A 269 -6.95 34.31 -26.52
N ILE A 270 -6.81 34.12 -25.21
CA ILE A 270 -6.15 35.07 -24.30
C ILE A 270 -4.81 34.48 -23.87
N PRO A 271 -3.67 35.20 -24.01
CA PRO A 271 -2.35 34.70 -23.64
C PRO A 271 -2.00 34.99 -22.18
N GLY A 272 -1.23 34.07 -21.60
CA GLY A 272 -0.42 34.32 -20.40
C GLY A 272 -0.82 33.48 -19.20
N LEU A 273 -0.02 32.46 -18.89
CA LEU A 273 0.50 32.16 -17.55
C LEU A 273 1.42 30.93 -17.61
N CYS A 274 2.67 31.16 -17.21
CA CYS A 274 3.72 30.15 -17.05
C CYS A 274 3.34 29.08 -16.00
N PRO A 275 3.88 27.85 -16.08
CA PRO A 275 3.60 26.80 -15.11
C PRO A 275 4.41 27.01 -13.83
N ALA A 276 3.72 27.13 -12.69
CA ALA A 276 4.33 26.98 -11.38
C ALA A 276 4.41 25.49 -11.01
N SER A 277 5.64 25.00 -10.90
CA SER A 277 5.99 23.67 -10.38
C SER A 277 5.67 23.58 -8.88
N GLY A 278 4.72 22.71 -8.51
CA GLY A 278 4.46 22.28 -7.13
C GLY A 278 5.13 20.93 -6.81
N PRO A 279 5.47 20.66 -5.53
CA PRO A 279 6.45 19.64 -5.17
C PRO A 279 5.93 18.20 -5.28
N THR A 280 6.88 17.30 -5.52
CA THR A 280 6.76 15.86 -5.74
C THR A 280 6.16 15.10 -4.55
N ASN A 281 5.11 14.31 -4.83
CA ASN A 281 4.40 13.41 -3.90
C ASN A 281 5.25 12.26 -3.30
N ALA A 282 6.57 12.22 -3.54
CA ALA A 282 7.46 11.15 -3.06
C ALA A 282 7.71 11.20 -1.54
N GLY A 283 7.67 12.39 -0.92
CA GLY A 283 7.83 12.53 0.54
C GLY A 283 6.64 12.01 1.34
N ALA A 284 5.44 12.05 0.76
CA ALA A 284 4.20 11.62 1.40
C ALA A 284 4.12 10.10 1.61
N ALA A 285 4.57 9.34 0.60
CA ALA A 285 4.60 7.88 0.66
C ALA A 285 5.67 7.38 1.64
N ARG A 286 6.83 8.06 1.73
CA ARG A 286 7.94 7.69 2.61
C ARG A 286 7.61 7.90 4.09
N GLN A 287 6.93 8.99 4.45
CA GLN A 287 6.51 9.28 5.84
C GLN A 287 5.36 8.37 6.33
N LEU A 288 4.41 8.04 5.46
CA LEU A 288 3.35 7.06 5.78
C LEU A 288 3.92 5.64 5.98
N TRP A 289 5.06 5.33 5.36
CA TRP A 289 5.77 4.06 5.50
C TRP A 289 6.58 3.95 6.79
N GLN A 290 7.34 5.00 7.17
CA GLN A 290 8.18 4.99 8.38
C GLN A 290 7.40 4.83 9.68
N HIS A 291 6.16 5.35 9.74
CA HIS A 291 5.28 5.17 10.91
C HIS A 291 4.61 3.78 10.94
N PHE A 292 4.58 3.09 9.80
CA PHE A 292 3.99 1.75 9.65
C PHE A 292 4.92 0.64 10.17
N THR A 293 6.24 0.88 10.24
CA THR A 293 7.26 -0.12 10.57
C THR A 293 7.84 -0.07 11.98
N HIS A 294 7.50 0.92 12.81
CA HIS A 294 8.00 0.99 14.20
C HIS A 294 7.35 -0.02 15.18
N HIS A 295 6.53 -0.97 14.71
CA HIS A 295 5.93 -2.03 15.52
C HIS A 295 6.15 -3.43 14.96
N GLN A 296 7.41 -3.78 14.68
CA GLN A 296 7.81 -5.15 14.44
C GLN A 296 8.63 -5.67 15.63
N PRO A 297 8.13 -6.63 16.45
CA PRO A 297 8.97 -7.27 17.44
C PRO A 297 9.99 -8.15 16.72
N ALA A 298 11.18 -8.20 17.31
CA ALA A 298 12.35 -8.93 16.83
C ALA A 298 12.04 -10.40 16.48
N GLN A 299 12.55 -10.79 15.30
CA GLN A 299 12.96 -12.12 14.86
C GLN A 299 11.98 -13.30 15.12
N ARG A 300 11.21 -13.65 14.09
CA ARG A 300 10.60 -14.97 13.94
C ARG A 300 11.46 -15.86 13.05
N ARG A 301 11.87 -17.02 13.57
CA ARG A 301 12.21 -18.19 12.74
C ARG A 301 10.98 -18.63 11.95
N GLU A 302 11.15 -18.79 10.65
CA GLU A 302 10.10 -19.16 9.69
C GLU A 302 9.58 -20.58 9.92
N PRO A 303 8.26 -20.82 9.95
CA PRO A 303 7.71 -22.13 9.65
C PRO A 303 7.67 -22.29 8.12
N ARG A 304 8.37 -23.33 7.65
CA ARG A 304 8.47 -23.75 6.25
C ARG A 304 7.08 -24.07 5.67
N VAL A 305 6.43 -23.08 5.06
CA VAL A 305 5.23 -23.29 4.24
C VAL A 305 5.70 -23.88 2.91
N MET A 306 5.28 -25.10 2.60
CA MET A 306 5.51 -25.70 1.29
C MET A 306 4.68 -24.96 0.24
N SER A 307 5.27 -23.90 -0.31
CA SER A 307 4.78 -23.23 -1.51
C SER A 307 4.76 -24.25 -2.65
N ARG A 308 3.56 -24.59 -3.15
CA ARG A 308 3.43 -25.23 -4.46
C ARG A 308 3.82 -24.20 -5.50
N THR A 309 5.12 -24.13 -5.81
CA THR A 309 5.64 -23.38 -6.93
C THR A 309 5.16 -24.07 -8.19
N THR A 310 4.11 -23.56 -8.82
CA THR A 310 3.79 -23.95 -10.19
C THR A 310 4.88 -23.36 -11.06
N THR A 311 5.92 -24.14 -11.35
CA THR A 311 6.99 -23.76 -12.28
C THR A 311 6.37 -23.56 -13.67
N VAL A 312 6.18 -22.30 -14.08
CA VAL A 312 5.80 -21.98 -15.46
C VAL A 312 6.98 -22.35 -16.34
N THR A 313 6.82 -23.31 -17.24
CA THR A 313 7.86 -23.70 -18.20
C THR A 313 8.02 -22.58 -19.22
N THR A 314 9.11 -21.80 -19.09
CA THR A 314 9.45 -20.69 -19.97
C THR A 314 10.14 -21.21 -21.24
N THR A 315 9.39 -21.83 -22.13
CA THR A 315 9.83 -22.02 -23.51
C THR A 315 8.75 -21.50 -24.45
N LEU A 316 8.89 -20.25 -24.90
CA LEU A 316 8.26 -19.81 -26.14
C LEU A 316 8.89 -20.66 -27.25
N ARG A 317 8.28 -21.80 -27.60
CA ARG A 317 8.74 -22.60 -28.74
C ARG A 317 8.71 -21.70 -29.96
N ARG A 318 9.87 -21.47 -30.59
CA ARG A 318 9.96 -20.79 -31.89
C ARG A 318 9.19 -21.63 -32.90
N GLN A 319 7.92 -21.33 -33.13
CA GLN A 319 7.19 -21.86 -34.27
C GLN A 319 7.69 -21.12 -35.51
N ARG A 320 8.68 -21.70 -36.20
CA ARG A 320 9.06 -21.25 -37.54
C ARG A 320 7.96 -21.71 -38.50
N GLY A 321 7.44 -20.79 -39.31
CA GLY A 321 6.53 -21.09 -40.42
C GLY A 321 5.04 -20.85 -40.16
N LEU A 322 4.65 -20.07 -39.14
CA LEU A 322 3.25 -19.72 -38.96
C LEU A 322 2.85 -18.65 -39.98
N THR A 323 1.98 -18.99 -40.92
CA THR A 323 1.43 -18.03 -41.88
C THR A 323 0.50 -17.05 -41.16
N GLU A 324 0.39 -15.82 -41.67
CA GLU A 324 -0.51 -14.79 -41.12
C GLU A 324 -1.97 -15.27 -40.91
N PRO A 325 -2.62 -15.96 -41.87
CA PRO A 325 -3.95 -16.54 -41.64
C PRO A 325 -3.96 -17.61 -40.53
N ALA A 326 -2.90 -18.41 -40.40
CA ALA A 326 -2.77 -19.37 -39.30
C ALA A 326 -2.59 -18.66 -37.94
N ALA A 327 -1.95 -17.48 -37.91
CA ALA A 327 -1.81 -16.65 -36.72
C ALA A 327 -3.17 -16.14 -36.26
N LEU A 328 -3.97 -15.60 -37.18
CA LEU A 328 -5.31 -15.10 -36.88
C LEU A 328 -6.23 -16.21 -36.34
N ALA A 329 -6.21 -17.39 -36.96
CA ALA A 329 -6.97 -18.55 -36.49
C ALA A 329 -6.53 -19.01 -35.09
N ALA A 330 -5.22 -19.03 -34.81
CA ALA A 330 -4.69 -19.38 -33.50
C ALA A 330 -5.09 -18.36 -32.42
N ILE A 331 -5.09 -17.06 -32.76
CA ILE A 331 -5.53 -15.99 -31.86
C ILE A 331 -7.03 -16.13 -31.56
N ASP A 332 -7.90 -16.39 -32.55
CA ASP A 332 -9.34 -16.62 -32.32
C ASP A 332 -9.57 -17.81 -31.37
N GLN A 333 -8.89 -18.94 -31.62
CA GLN A 333 -9.00 -20.13 -30.77
C GLN A 333 -8.49 -19.86 -29.34
N ALA A 334 -7.37 -19.16 -29.19
CA ALA A 334 -6.83 -18.75 -27.89
C ALA A 334 -7.80 -17.84 -27.14
N CYS A 335 -8.40 -16.85 -27.82
CA CYS A 335 -9.37 -15.94 -27.22
C CYS A 335 -10.63 -16.68 -26.76
N ARG A 336 -11.12 -17.67 -27.52
CA ARG A 336 -12.23 -18.53 -27.06
C ARG A 336 -11.86 -19.32 -25.80
N ARG A 337 -10.67 -19.94 -25.79
CA ARG A 337 -10.21 -20.77 -24.66
C ARG A 337 -9.98 -19.96 -23.39
N LEU A 338 -9.41 -18.75 -23.54
CA LEU A 338 -9.11 -17.83 -22.43
C LEU A 338 -10.30 -16.92 -22.07
N ARG A 339 -11.43 -17.04 -22.79
CA ARG A 339 -12.63 -16.22 -22.61
C ARG A 339 -12.36 -14.72 -22.74
N LEU A 340 -11.68 -14.30 -23.81
CA LEU A 340 -11.36 -12.91 -24.15
C LEU A 340 -12.28 -12.42 -25.28
N PRO A 341 -13.59 -12.19 -25.03
CA PRO A 341 -14.56 -11.85 -26.07
C PRO A 341 -14.34 -10.47 -26.68
N THR A 342 -13.77 -9.51 -25.94
CA THR A 342 -13.59 -8.14 -26.42
C THR A 342 -12.42 -8.10 -27.39
N ILE A 343 -11.27 -8.66 -27.02
CA ILE A 343 -10.11 -8.80 -27.93
C ILE A 343 -10.52 -9.53 -29.21
N ARG A 344 -11.28 -10.62 -29.08
CA ARG A 344 -11.79 -11.36 -30.24
C ARG A 344 -12.65 -10.50 -31.17
N ALA A 345 -13.44 -9.59 -30.63
CA ALA A 345 -14.32 -8.72 -31.41
C ALA A 345 -13.57 -7.54 -32.06
N VAL A 346 -12.52 -7.02 -31.42
CA VAL A 346 -11.80 -5.82 -31.88
C VAL A 346 -10.49 -6.13 -32.61
N LEU A 347 -10.09 -7.39 -32.75
CA LEU A 347 -8.79 -7.79 -33.27
C LEU A 347 -8.51 -7.19 -34.66
N ASP A 348 -9.45 -7.29 -35.60
CA ASP A 348 -9.26 -6.80 -36.96
C ASP A 348 -9.14 -5.27 -37.01
N GLU A 349 -9.93 -4.56 -36.20
CA GLU A 349 -9.85 -3.10 -36.07
C GLU A 349 -8.52 -2.68 -35.44
N ALA A 350 -8.07 -3.40 -34.40
CA ALA A 350 -6.82 -3.15 -33.72
C ALA A 350 -5.61 -3.41 -34.62
N LEU A 351 -5.64 -4.44 -35.46
CA LEU A 351 -4.59 -4.70 -36.46
C LEU A 351 -4.54 -3.60 -37.51
N ALA A 352 -5.69 -3.14 -38.01
CA ALA A 352 -5.76 -2.04 -38.95
C ALA A 352 -5.30 -0.69 -38.34
N ALA A 353 -5.60 -0.45 -37.06
CA ALA A 353 -5.12 0.71 -36.32
C ALA A 353 -3.61 0.64 -36.08
N ALA A 354 -3.09 -0.50 -35.63
CA ALA A 354 -1.67 -0.71 -35.37
C ALA A 354 -0.81 -0.50 -36.64
N ASN A 355 -1.30 -0.95 -37.80
CA ASN A 355 -0.64 -0.73 -39.08
C ASN A 355 -0.65 0.75 -39.51
N ARG A 356 -1.78 1.45 -39.35
CA ARG A 356 -1.88 2.88 -39.68
C ARG A 356 -1.01 3.76 -38.79
N GLU A 357 -0.91 3.40 -37.51
CA GLU A 357 -0.26 4.24 -36.49
C GLU A 357 1.14 3.77 -36.11
N GLN A 358 1.63 2.71 -36.76
CA GLN A 358 2.95 2.12 -36.55
C GLN A 358 3.24 1.84 -35.07
N LEU A 359 2.27 1.25 -34.37
CA LEU A 359 2.40 0.95 -32.95
C LEU A 359 3.53 -0.05 -32.69
N SER A 360 4.26 0.15 -31.60
CA SER A 360 5.20 -0.86 -31.12
C SER A 360 4.46 -2.13 -30.69
N TYR A 361 5.11 -3.30 -30.77
CA TYR A 361 4.50 -4.56 -30.33
C TYR A 361 3.99 -4.51 -28.89
N GLN A 362 4.70 -3.78 -28.01
CA GLN A 362 4.27 -3.55 -26.64
C GLN A 362 3.02 -2.66 -26.56
N GLY A 363 2.96 -1.60 -27.38
CA GLY A 363 1.81 -0.72 -27.47
C GLY A 363 0.56 -1.44 -27.97
N PHE A 364 0.68 -2.22 -29.05
CA PHE A 364 -0.41 -3.02 -29.60
C PHE A 364 -0.97 -4.03 -28.57
N LEU A 365 -0.09 -4.76 -27.87
CA LEU A 365 -0.52 -5.71 -26.85
C LEU A 365 -1.22 -5.00 -25.68
N ALA A 366 -0.69 -3.86 -25.23
CA ALA A 366 -1.29 -3.09 -24.16
C ALA A 366 -2.69 -2.58 -24.55
N GLU A 367 -2.87 -2.08 -25.77
CA GLU A 367 -4.16 -1.61 -26.28
C GLU A 367 -5.23 -2.72 -26.26
N LEU A 368 -4.90 -3.90 -26.79
CA LEU A 368 -5.80 -5.05 -26.79
C LEU A 368 -6.19 -5.48 -25.37
N LEU A 369 -5.23 -5.55 -24.45
CA LEU A 369 -5.49 -5.97 -23.06
C LEU A 369 -6.30 -4.93 -22.28
N LEU A 370 -6.02 -3.64 -22.47
CA LEU A 370 -6.77 -2.56 -21.83
C LEU A 370 -8.22 -2.54 -22.33
N ALA A 371 -8.45 -2.70 -23.63
CA ALA A 371 -9.81 -2.77 -24.18
C ALA A 371 -10.64 -3.92 -23.56
N GLU A 372 -10.03 -5.09 -23.33
CA GLU A 372 -10.71 -6.21 -22.65
C GLU A 372 -11.01 -5.90 -21.18
N CYS A 373 -10.08 -5.29 -20.46
CA CYS A 373 -10.27 -4.89 -19.06
C CYS A 373 -11.40 -3.86 -18.92
N ASP A 374 -11.39 -2.82 -19.74
CA ASP A 374 -12.37 -1.74 -19.73
C ASP A 374 -13.79 -2.26 -20.01
N ASP A 375 -13.95 -3.11 -21.02
CA ASP A 375 -15.24 -3.69 -21.35
C ASP A 375 -15.75 -4.67 -20.27
N ARG A 376 -14.86 -5.42 -19.61
CA ARG A 376 -15.22 -6.26 -18.47
C ARG A 376 -15.66 -5.44 -17.26
N ASP A 377 -14.98 -4.34 -16.98
CA ASP A 377 -15.35 -3.43 -15.89
C ASP A 377 -16.68 -2.74 -16.18
N ARG A 378 -16.92 -2.34 -17.44
CA ARG A 378 -18.23 -1.84 -17.90
C ARG A 378 -19.33 -2.88 -17.71
N ARG A 379 -19.16 -4.11 -18.19
CA ARG A 379 -20.13 -5.22 -18.03
C ARG A 379 -20.36 -5.59 -16.57
N SER A 380 -19.30 -5.57 -15.75
CA SER A 380 -19.38 -5.78 -14.30
C SER A 380 -20.21 -4.70 -13.61
N THR A 381 -20.03 -3.44 -14.01
CA THR A 381 -20.78 -2.30 -13.49
C THR A 381 -22.26 -2.39 -13.86
N ILE A 382 -22.58 -2.64 -15.13
CA ILE A 382 -23.97 -2.82 -15.61
C ILE A 382 -24.65 -3.97 -14.85
N ARG A 383 -23.99 -5.13 -14.72
CA ARG A 383 -24.54 -6.27 -13.98
C ARG A 383 -24.79 -5.94 -12.51
N ARG A 384 -23.88 -5.22 -11.85
CA ARG A 384 -24.04 -4.80 -10.45
C ARG A 384 -25.20 -3.80 -10.28
N VAL A 385 -25.35 -2.85 -11.20
CA VAL A 385 -26.49 -1.91 -11.20
C VAL A 385 -27.82 -2.65 -11.38
N LYS A 386 -27.89 -3.61 -12.30
CA LYS A 386 -29.08 -4.47 -12.48
C LYS A 386 -29.36 -5.32 -11.25
N ALA A 387 -28.34 -5.94 -10.67
CA ALA A 387 -28.47 -6.78 -9.47
C ALA A 387 -28.88 -5.99 -8.22
N ALA A 388 -28.59 -4.68 -8.17
CA ALA A 388 -28.98 -3.82 -7.06
C ALA A 388 -30.49 -3.50 -7.02
N GLY A 389 -31.24 -3.83 -8.08
CA GLY A 389 -32.72 -3.73 -8.07
C GLY A 389 -33.25 -2.30 -7.89
N PHE A 390 -32.53 -1.29 -8.40
CA PHE A 390 -32.98 0.10 -8.28
C PHE A 390 -34.36 0.31 -8.94
N PRO A 391 -35.32 0.97 -8.25
CA PRO A 391 -36.68 1.18 -8.78
C PRO A 391 -36.73 1.94 -10.11
N ARG A 392 -35.73 2.80 -10.37
CA ARG A 392 -35.57 3.54 -11.62
C ARG A 392 -34.08 3.71 -11.90
N GLN A 393 -33.63 3.29 -13.07
CA GLN A 393 -32.27 3.57 -13.53
C GLN A 393 -32.23 5.04 -13.96
N LYS A 394 -31.36 5.84 -13.35
CA LYS A 394 -31.12 7.22 -13.75
C LYS A 394 -29.65 7.37 -14.02
N TRP A 395 -29.28 7.47 -15.29
CA TRP A 395 -27.93 7.83 -15.68
C TRP A 395 -27.83 9.35 -15.76
N LEU A 396 -26.63 9.88 -15.53
CA LEU A 396 -26.40 11.33 -15.69
C LEU A 396 -26.64 11.78 -17.15
N GLY A 397 -26.53 10.86 -18.10
CA GLY A 397 -26.90 11.08 -19.50
C GLY A 397 -28.40 11.01 -19.81
N ASP A 398 -29.24 10.50 -18.90
CA ASP A 398 -30.70 10.51 -19.04
C ASP A 398 -31.32 11.78 -18.41
N PHE A 399 -30.50 12.79 -18.14
CA PHE A 399 -30.97 14.02 -17.53
C PHE A 399 -31.78 14.82 -18.55
N ASP A 400 -33.06 14.99 -18.27
CA ASP A 400 -33.97 15.81 -19.07
C ASP A 400 -33.74 17.28 -18.74
N PHE A 401 -33.07 17.99 -19.66
CA PHE A 401 -32.77 19.42 -19.51
C PHE A 401 -33.99 20.31 -19.79
N ASP A 402 -35.01 19.80 -20.48
CA ASP A 402 -36.25 20.54 -20.77
C ASP A 402 -37.17 20.59 -19.54
N ALA A 403 -37.04 19.61 -18.63
CA ALA A 403 -37.79 19.57 -17.38
C ALA A 403 -37.40 20.67 -16.38
N ASN A 404 -36.22 21.27 -16.49
CA ASN A 404 -35.81 22.41 -15.67
C ASN A 404 -34.83 23.34 -16.40
N PRO A 405 -35.33 24.43 -17.01
CA PRO A 405 -34.53 25.38 -17.79
C PRO A 405 -33.45 26.11 -16.99
N ASN A 406 -33.52 26.11 -15.65
CA ASN A 406 -32.55 26.79 -14.79
C ASN A 406 -31.27 25.98 -14.55
N ILE A 407 -31.21 24.74 -15.02
CA ILE A 407 -30.04 23.88 -14.87
C ILE A 407 -29.18 24.01 -16.11
N ASN A 408 -28.00 24.62 -15.96
CA ASN A 408 -27.04 24.76 -17.04
C ASN A 408 -26.49 23.37 -17.44
N PRO A 409 -26.70 22.92 -18.70
CA PRO A 409 -26.21 21.63 -19.18
C PRO A 409 -24.69 21.50 -19.05
N ALA A 410 -23.94 22.58 -19.23
CA ALA A 410 -22.49 22.59 -19.11
C ALA A 410 -22.02 22.17 -17.71
N THR A 411 -22.74 22.57 -16.66
CA THR A 411 -22.42 22.20 -15.27
C THR A 411 -22.65 20.71 -15.02
N ILE A 412 -23.72 20.12 -15.58
CA ILE A 412 -23.99 18.69 -15.46
C ILE A 412 -22.95 17.86 -16.22
N HIS A 413 -22.53 18.32 -17.41
CA HIS A 413 -21.44 17.69 -18.15
C HIS A 413 -20.07 17.80 -17.45
N GLN A 414 -19.79 18.89 -16.75
CA GLN A 414 -18.59 19.02 -15.90
C GLN A 414 -18.60 18.05 -14.70
N LEU A 415 -19.77 17.82 -14.11
CA LEU A 415 -19.92 16.80 -13.07
C LEU A 415 -19.72 15.38 -13.64
N ALA A 416 -20.12 15.14 -14.89
CA ALA A 416 -19.93 13.86 -15.57
C ALA A 416 -18.46 13.52 -15.83
N THR A 417 -17.62 14.53 -16.08
CA THR A 417 -16.18 14.34 -16.31
C THR A 417 -15.35 14.28 -15.01
N GLY A 418 -15.97 14.50 -13.85
CA GLY A 418 -15.31 14.40 -12.55
C GLY A 418 -14.34 15.55 -12.23
N ILE A 419 -14.33 16.62 -13.04
CA ILE A 419 -13.48 17.80 -12.83
C ILE A 419 -14.33 18.88 -12.16
N GLY A 420 -14.33 18.89 -10.82
CA GLY A 420 -14.94 19.98 -10.06
C GLY A 420 -14.04 21.22 -10.07
N SER A 421 -14.25 22.15 -11.00
CA SER A 421 -13.67 23.49 -10.90
C SER A 421 -14.48 24.31 -9.89
N ALA A 422 -13.84 24.72 -8.80
CA ALA A 422 -14.40 25.71 -7.87
C ALA A 422 -14.66 27.03 -8.64
N GLY A 423 -15.93 27.40 -8.76
CA GLY A 423 -16.32 28.71 -9.29
C GLY A 423 -16.01 29.84 -8.28
N PRO A 424 -15.73 31.07 -8.75
CA PRO A 424 -15.33 32.17 -7.90
C PRO A 424 -16.51 32.65 -7.03
N THR A 425 -16.18 32.95 -5.77
CA THR A 425 -17.01 33.62 -4.78
C THR A 425 -17.66 34.88 -5.34
N ALA A 426 -18.99 34.90 -5.36
CA ALA A 426 -19.77 36.11 -5.57
C ALA A 426 -19.60 37.05 -4.39
N VAL A 427 -19.12 38.26 -4.67
CA VAL A 427 -19.21 39.43 -3.77
C VAL A 427 -20.69 39.82 -3.68
N PRO A 428 -21.25 40.08 -2.50
CA PRO A 428 -22.63 40.55 -2.39
C PRO A 428 -22.66 42.04 -2.74
N ASP A 429 -23.52 42.41 -3.69
CA ASP A 429 -23.87 43.80 -3.95
C ASP A 429 -25.17 44.12 -3.18
N ARG A 430 -25.06 45.16 -2.35
CA ARG A 430 -26.04 45.83 -1.46
C ARG A 430 -26.35 45.23 -0.10
#